data_AF-A0A645BT35-F1
#
_entry.id   AF-A0A645BT35-F1
#
_cell.length_a   1.000
_cell.length_b   1.000
_cell.length_c   1.000
_cell.angle_alpha   90.00
_cell.angle_beta   90.00
_cell.angle_gamma   90.00
#
_symmetry.space_group_name_H-M   'P 1'
#
loop_
_entity.id
_entity.type
_entity.pdbx_description
1 polymer ?
#
loop_
_entity_poly.entity_id
_entity_poly.type
_entity_poly.pdbx_seq_one_letter_code
_entity_poly.pdbx_strand_id
1 'polypeptide(L)'
;MEPDVLDYIGEKYEGVVIESYGVGGLPFLDKRNFLEKLGDLTEKGKIVVVATQVMFEGSDMGVYEVGVRALKQFNVLQAYDMTIEAAITKLMWIMAQTKDFDEVKEKFYTRINEDSLY
;
A
#
# COMPACT_ATOMS: atom_id res chain seq x y z
N MET A 1 14.78 -8.89 -2.46
CA MET A 1 13.65 -9.50 -1.74
C MET A 1 12.89 -10.34 -2.75
N GLU A 2 12.57 -11.58 -2.40
CA GLU A 2 11.76 -12.44 -3.27
C GLU A 2 10.27 -12.29 -2.89
N PRO A 3 9.31 -12.45 -3.84
CA PRO A 3 7.90 -12.14 -3.59
C PRO A 3 7.20 -13.04 -2.56
N ASP A 4 7.72 -14.25 -2.34
CA ASP A 4 7.20 -15.24 -1.39
C ASP A 4 7.18 -14.75 0.07
N VAL A 5 7.96 -13.72 0.40
CA VAL A 5 7.88 -13.05 1.70
C VAL A 5 6.47 -12.52 1.99
N LEU A 6 5.72 -12.12 0.96
CA LEU A 6 4.35 -11.62 1.11
C LEU A 6 3.39 -12.74 1.50
N ASP A 7 3.65 -13.99 1.10
CA ASP A 7 2.85 -15.14 1.54
C ASP A 7 2.96 -15.33 3.06
N TYR A 8 4.20 -15.32 3.56
CA TYR A 8 4.48 -15.44 5.00
C TYR A 8 3.90 -14.26 5.80
N ILE A 9 3.99 -13.04 5.29
CA ILE A 9 3.42 -11.85 5.93
C ILE A 9 1.89 -11.96 5.98
N GLY A 10 1.26 -12.38 4.87
CA GLY A 10 -0.19 -12.54 4.78
C GLY A 10 -0.79 -13.56 5.76
N GLU A 11 -0.02 -14.55 6.19
CA GLU A 11 -0.44 -15.50 7.22
C GLU A 11 -0.46 -14.89 8.63
N LYS A 12 0.34 -13.86 8.90
CA LYS A 12 0.61 -13.36 10.25
C LYS A 12 0.05 -11.98 10.55
N TYR A 13 -0.13 -11.16 9.52
CA TYR A 13 -0.52 -9.77 9.65
C TYR A 13 -1.81 -9.50 8.86
N GLU A 14 -2.57 -8.50 9.31
CA GLU A 14 -3.82 -8.08 8.67
C GLU A 14 -3.63 -6.87 7.75
N GLY A 15 -2.54 -6.13 7.93
CA GLY A 15 -2.17 -4.95 7.15
C GLY A 15 -0.69 -4.96 6.82
N VAL A 16 -0.34 -4.44 5.64
CA VAL A 16 1.04 -4.38 5.13
C VAL A 16 1.28 -3.00 4.53
N VAL A 17 2.36 -2.35 4.95
CA VAL A 17 2.85 -1.12 4.32
C VAL A 17 4.15 -1.45 3.58
N ILE A 18 4.22 -1.11 2.30
CA ILE A 18 5.35 -1.41 1.43
C ILE A 18 5.99 -0.11 0.96
N GLU A 19 7.24 0.11 1.36
CA GLU A 19 8.05 1.20 0.81
C GLU A 19 8.70 0.78 -0.50
N SER A 20 8.13 1.27 -1.60
CA SER A 20 8.56 0.99 -2.96
C SER A 20 9.67 1.95 -3.43
N TYR A 21 10.31 1.63 -4.55
CA TYR A 21 11.39 2.46 -5.12
C TYR A 21 10.83 3.67 -5.88
N GLY A 22 11.54 4.80 -5.82
CA GLY A 22 11.17 6.01 -6.58
C GLY A 22 9.75 6.46 -6.25
N VAL A 23 8.95 6.80 -7.24
CA VAL A 23 7.58 7.30 -7.02
C VAL A 23 6.53 6.21 -6.75
N GLY A 24 6.89 4.94 -6.55
CA GLY A 24 5.88 3.88 -6.44
C GLY A 24 6.22 2.53 -7.08
N GLY A 25 7.46 2.35 -7.53
CA GLY A 25 7.86 1.21 -8.36
C GLY A 25 8.10 -0.05 -7.53
N LEU A 26 7.33 -1.11 -7.81
CA LEU A 26 7.65 -2.47 -7.38
C LEU A 26 8.16 -3.30 -8.57
N PRO A 27 8.97 -4.35 -8.35
CA PRO A 27 9.33 -5.27 -9.42
C PRO A 27 8.10 -6.06 -9.89
N PHE A 28 7.89 -6.11 -11.21
CA PHE A 28 6.69 -6.72 -11.81
C PHE A 28 7.01 -7.65 -12.99
N LEU A 29 8.29 -7.88 -13.28
CA LEU A 29 8.75 -8.71 -14.39
C LEU A 29 9.42 -9.99 -13.87
N ASP A 30 9.28 -11.06 -14.65
CA ASP A 30 9.92 -12.35 -14.44
C ASP A 30 9.67 -12.95 -13.04
N LYS A 31 10.69 -13.59 -12.45
CA LYS A 31 10.60 -14.30 -11.16
C LYS A 31 10.31 -13.41 -9.95
N ARG A 32 10.34 -12.08 -10.12
CA ARG A 32 10.08 -11.10 -9.05
C ARG A 32 8.78 -10.36 -9.30
N ASN A 33 7.72 -11.09 -9.62
CA ASN A 33 6.40 -10.48 -9.81
C ASN A 33 5.72 -10.23 -8.46
N PHE A 34 5.90 -9.03 -7.91
CA PHE A 34 5.20 -8.64 -6.68
C PHE A 34 3.70 -8.35 -6.91
N LEU A 35 3.28 -8.08 -8.15
CA LEU A 35 1.88 -7.73 -8.46
C LEU A 35 0.93 -8.87 -8.16
N GLU A 36 1.30 -10.09 -8.56
CA GLU A 36 0.50 -11.29 -8.32
C GLU A 36 0.35 -11.55 -6.81
N LYS A 37 1.44 -11.44 -6.05
CA LYS A 37 1.44 -11.60 -4.60
C LYS A 37 0.66 -10.50 -3.87
N LEU A 38 0.62 -9.29 -4.41
CA LEU A 38 -0.27 -8.24 -3.90
C LEU A 38 -1.75 -8.60 -4.13
N GLY A 39 -2.08 -9.13 -5.30
CA GLY A 39 -3.41 -9.67 -5.58
C GLY A 39 -3.83 -10.71 -4.55
N ASP A 40 -3.00 -11.73 -4.32
CA ASP A 40 -3.22 -12.79 -3.33
C ASP A 40 -3.49 -12.23 -1.92
N LEU A 41 -2.75 -11.19 -1.51
CA LEU A 41 -2.96 -10.53 -0.23
C LEU A 41 -4.32 -9.84 -0.17
N THR A 42 -4.68 -9.07 -1.19
CA THR A 42 -5.96 -8.36 -1.23
C THR A 42 -7.15 -9.31 -1.27
N GLU A 43 -7.04 -10.44 -1.98
CA GLU A 43 -8.08 -11.49 -2.00
C GLU A 43 -8.26 -12.16 -0.63
N LYS A 44 -7.19 -12.25 0.16
CA LYS A 44 -7.24 -12.69 1.57
C LYS A 44 -7.78 -11.61 2.52
N GLY A 45 -8.26 -10.48 2.01
CA GLY A 45 -8.80 -9.37 2.78
C GLY A 45 -7.74 -8.56 3.54
N LYS A 46 -6.48 -8.63 3.13
CA LYS A 46 -5.39 -7.86 3.76
C LYS A 46 -5.40 -6.43 3.25
N ILE A 47 -5.21 -5.48 4.15
CA ILE A 47 -5.05 -4.08 3.77
C ILE A 47 -3.61 -3.84 3.34
N VAL A 48 -3.41 -3.44 2.08
CA VAL A 48 -2.09 -3.13 1.55
C VAL A 48 -2.00 -1.63 1.30
N VAL A 49 -0.96 -0.99 1.83
CA VAL A 49 -0.60 0.40 1.52
C VAL A 49 0.76 0.41 0.83
N VAL A 50 0.89 1.14 -0.27
CA VAL A 50 2.18 1.38 -0.91
C VAL A 50 2.61 2.83 -0.70
N ALA A 51 3.81 2.96 -0.15
CA ALA A 51 4.52 4.21 0.06
C ALA A 51 5.81 4.24 -0.79
N THR A 52 6.59 5.30 -0.65
CA THR A 52 7.89 5.45 -1.29
C THR A 52 9.02 5.46 -0.25
N GLN A 53 10.20 4.97 -0.62
CA GLN A 53 11.44 5.17 0.14
C GLN A 53 12.02 6.59 0.01
N VAL A 54 11.52 7.40 -0.94
CA VAL A 54 11.98 8.77 -1.15
C VAL A 54 11.39 9.66 -0.07
N MET A 55 12.25 10.38 0.67
CA MET A 55 11.84 11.21 1.81
C MET A 55 10.99 12.43 1.41
N PHE A 56 11.09 12.87 0.16
CA PHE A 56 10.42 14.07 -0.35
C PHE A 56 9.61 13.73 -1.59
N GLU A 57 8.60 14.55 -1.91
CA GLU A 57 7.71 14.41 -3.09
C GLU A 57 6.67 13.27 -3.02
N GLY A 58 6.87 12.26 -2.18
CA GLY A 58 5.89 11.20 -1.95
C GLY A 58 5.83 10.18 -3.10
N SER A 59 4.74 9.41 -3.11
CA SER A 59 4.45 8.40 -4.13
C SER A 59 3.42 8.92 -5.13
N ASP A 60 3.61 8.58 -6.40
CA ASP A 60 2.63 8.67 -7.48
C ASP A 60 2.69 7.41 -8.35
N MET A 61 1.89 6.41 -7.99
CA MET A 61 1.72 5.17 -8.76
C MET A 61 0.99 5.41 -10.09
N GLY A 62 0.36 6.58 -10.28
CA GLY A 62 -0.33 6.98 -11.50
C GLY A 62 0.61 7.32 -12.67
N VAL A 63 1.88 7.60 -12.40
CA VAL A 63 2.88 7.98 -13.41
C VAL A 63 3.31 6.80 -14.28
N TYR A 64 3.16 5.56 -13.81
CA TYR A 64 3.57 4.37 -14.54
C TYR A 64 2.39 3.43 -14.82
N GLU A 65 2.32 2.92 -16.05
CA GLU A 65 1.26 2.00 -16.49
C GLU A 65 1.07 0.80 -15.55
N VAL A 66 2.16 0.32 -14.93
CA VAL A 66 2.11 -0.83 -14.02
C VAL A 66 1.59 -0.44 -12.63
N GLY A 67 1.94 0.74 -12.11
CA GLY A 67 1.36 1.26 -10.87
C GLY A 67 -0.14 1.54 -11.03
N VAL A 68 -0.53 2.08 -12.19
CA VAL A 68 -1.94 2.25 -12.57
C VAL A 68 -2.68 0.92 -12.63
N ARG A 69 -2.07 -0.14 -13.18
CA ARG A 69 -2.67 -1.48 -13.17
C ARG A 69 -2.82 -2.02 -11.75
N ALA A 70 -1.80 -1.88 -10.90
CA ALA A 70 -1.88 -2.31 -9.50
C ALA A 70 -3.02 -1.61 -8.74
N LEU A 71 -3.12 -0.28 -8.85
CA LEU A 71 -4.17 0.51 -8.23
C LEU A 71 -5.57 0.25 -8.79
N LYS A 72 -5.67 -0.08 -10.09
CA LYS A 72 -6.97 -0.32 -10.75
C LYS A 72 -7.46 -1.75 -10.61
N GLN A 73 -6.55 -2.72 -10.48
CA GLN A 73 -6.89 -4.14 -10.48
C GLN A 73 -7.01 -4.70 -9.06
N PHE A 74 -6.31 -4.13 -8.09
CA PHE A 74 -6.26 -4.65 -6.73
C PHE A 74 -6.66 -3.60 -5.71
N ASN A 75 -7.20 -4.07 -4.59
CA ASN A 75 -7.57 -3.24 -3.44
C ASN A 75 -6.34 -2.80 -2.65
N VAL A 76 -5.51 -1.96 -3.28
CA VAL A 76 -4.28 -1.40 -2.73
C VAL A 76 -4.45 0.10 -2.51
N LEU A 77 -4.01 0.59 -1.35
CA LEU A 77 -3.99 2.00 -1.00
C LEU A 77 -2.62 2.60 -1.31
N GLN A 78 -2.61 3.90 -1.59
CA GLN A 78 -1.37 4.64 -1.83
C GLN A 78 -1.17 5.67 -0.72
N ALA A 79 0.03 5.74 -0.14
CA ALA A 79 0.34 6.69 0.92
C ALA A 79 0.46 8.15 0.42
N TYR A 80 0.57 8.35 -0.90
CA TYR A 80 0.86 9.64 -1.53
C TYR A 80 2.05 10.32 -0.85
N ASP A 81 1.84 11.48 -0.24
CA ASP A 81 2.83 12.31 0.41
C ASP A 81 2.91 12.11 1.94
N MET A 82 2.11 11.19 2.50
CA MET A 82 2.24 10.84 3.92
C MET A 82 3.65 10.32 4.21
N THR A 83 4.23 10.76 5.33
CA THR A 83 5.43 10.10 5.85
C THR A 83 5.11 8.66 6.21
N ILE A 84 6.12 7.79 6.22
CA ILE A 84 5.91 6.38 6.55
C ILE A 84 5.37 6.21 7.98
N GLU A 85 5.80 7.07 8.91
CA GLU A 85 5.32 7.09 10.29
C GLU A 85 3.84 7.46 10.36
N ALA A 86 3.41 8.47 9.60
CA ALA A 86 2.00 8.87 9.51
C ALA A 86 1.15 7.76 8.89
N ALA A 87 1.57 7.20 7.75
CA ALA A 87 0.84 6.13 7.06
C ALA A 87 0.66 4.89 7.94
N ILE A 88 1.72 4.43 8.62
CA ILE A 88 1.66 3.26 9.50
C ILE A 88 0.75 3.53 10.70
N THR A 89 0.95 4.65 11.41
CA THR A 89 0.16 4.95 12.62
C THR A 89 -1.32 5.20 12.31
N LYS A 90 -1.62 5.88 11.20
CA LYS A 90 -2.97 6.07 10.70
C LYS A 90 -3.62 4.74 10.36
N LEU A 91 -2.91 3.87 9.64
CA LEU A 91 -3.43 2.54 9.30
C LEU A 91 -3.72 1.72 10.55
N MET A 92 -2.80 1.70 11.54
CA MET A 92 -3.02 1.01 12.81
C MET A 92 -4.26 1.54 13.55
N TRP A 93 -4.46 2.86 13.58
CA TRP A 93 -5.61 3.48 14.22
C TRP A 93 -6.94 3.17 13.51
N ILE A 94 -6.95 3.19 12.17
CA ILE A 94 -8.13 2.83 11.37
C ILE A 94 -8.49 1.35 11.55
N MET A 95 -7.49 0.47 11.48
CA MET A 95 -7.69 -0.98 11.56
C MET A 95 -8.18 -1.46 12.94
N ALA A 96 -7.99 -0.65 13.98
CA ALA A 96 -8.61 -0.87 15.29
C ALA A 96 -10.13 -0.60 15.30
N GLN A 97 -10.64 0.15 14.31
CA GLN A 97 -12.06 0.51 14.18
C GLN A 97 -12.78 -0.38 13.18
N THR A 98 -12.15 -0.65 12.04
CA THR A 98 -12.76 -1.39 10.93
C THR A 98 -11.71 -2.12 10.11
N LYS A 99 -12.12 -3.22 9.50
CA LYS A 99 -11.30 -4.00 8.55
C LYS A 99 -11.97 -4.10 7.18
N ASP A 100 -13.12 -3.47 7.02
CA ASP A 100 -13.77 -3.35 5.72
C ASP A 100 -12.92 -2.44 4.82
N PHE A 101 -12.55 -2.92 3.64
CA PHE A 101 -11.60 -2.21 2.78
C PHE A 101 -12.11 -0.83 2.36
N ASP A 102 -13.40 -0.70 2.07
CA ASP A 102 -13.98 0.55 1.58
C ASP A 102 -14.03 1.59 2.72
N GLU A 103 -14.41 1.18 3.93
CA GLU A 103 -14.33 2.05 5.10
C GLU A 103 -12.88 2.43 5.47
N VAL A 104 -11.94 1.47 5.39
CA VAL A 104 -10.52 1.74 5.62
C VAL A 104 -10.01 2.76 4.61
N LYS A 105 -10.34 2.58 3.33
CA LYS A 105 -9.96 3.47 2.23
C LYS A 105 -10.49 4.89 2.45
N GLU A 106 -11.77 5.02 2.80
CA GLU A 106 -12.39 6.32 3.07
C GLU A 106 -11.66 7.06 4.22
N LYS A 107 -11.42 6.35 5.33
CA LYS A 107 -10.72 6.93 6.49
C LYS A 107 -9.24 7.22 6.19
N PHE A 108 -8.58 6.40 5.39
CA PHE A 108 -7.16 6.56 5.06
C PHE A 108 -6.92 7.80 4.21
N TYR A 109 -7.83 8.10 3.28
CA TYR A 109 -7.78 9.31 2.46
C TYR A 109 -8.48 10.53 3.07
N THR A 110 -9.10 10.38 4.24
CA THR A 110 -9.55 11.54 5.01
C THR A 110 -8.35 12.15 5.73
N ARG A 111 -8.05 13.41 5.43
CA ARG A 111 -6.97 14.17 6.08
C ARG A 111 -7.17 14.27 7.60
N ILE A 112 -6.16 13.90 8.38
CA ILE A 112 -6.16 14.00 9.85
C ILE A 112 -4.88 14.70 10.31
N ASN A 113 -5.03 15.85 10.97
CA ASN A 113 -3.90 16.59 11.54
C ASN A 113 -2.77 16.86 10.52
N GLU A 114 -3.13 17.27 9.31
CA GLU A 114 -2.19 17.63 8.24
C GLU A 114 -1.23 16.50 7.81
N ASP A 115 -1.63 15.24 8.01
CA ASP A 115 -0.84 14.04 7.67
C ASP A 115 -0.62 13.84 6.15
N SER A 116 -1.57 14.32 5.35
CA SER A 116 -1.63 14.25 3.88
C SER A 116 -1.89 15.65 3.30
N LEU A 117 -1.40 15.97 2.10
CA LEU A 117 -1.87 17.13 1.32
C LEU A 117 -2.94 16.78 0.28
N TYR A 118 -3.23 15.49 0.09
CA TYR A 118 -4.28 14.95 -0.79
C TYR A 118 -5.56 14.60 -0.02
#